data_AF-A0A3A4F928-F1
#
_entry.id   AF-A0A3A4F928-F1
#
_cell.length_a   1.000
_cell.length_b   1.000
_cell.length_c   1.000
_cell.angle_alpha   90.00
_cell.angle_beta   90.00
_cell.angle_gamma   90.00
#
_symmetry.space_group_name_H-M   'P 1'
#
loop_
_entity.id
_entity.type
_entity.pdbx_description
1 polymer ?
#
loop_
_entity_poly.entity_id
_entity_poly.type
_entity_poly.pdbx_seq_one_letter_code
_entity_poly.pdbx_strand_id
1 'polypeptide(L)'
;MQNLPAANESPFLRFTAAEFRRRGTQHRKDLSNKTNVHQLLEDKTLGGTKIGLPKQHAVLTSTEQITPEVLGERVALKFAQGWSAKGVMLLERTGEDTYFDHMALREWSLEGIREHQDAVATRFRRKNPAWIVEELLRGAQPGMVPFDYKFYMFQGQIGMVAQIDRNSSPPRMVKLDRNLKPLIAGRDYRFKPQDLQAGVPIVPRSAVMLSRWAIELSHMTDAPFVRVDLYDTANGPYFGEFTFSSGAEFRGTVTYSDRLLNHFDKLFRDAEKRLEGEALEQPRGWSTLLQSLDPEELAPHPQIPLTEYERYAYFLYNQGSLGGARLAQAQERLLKDDGHPKVTRYLSDAHRAAGRRAQVPRKPITPVILRTARKVYRKASQRSQRPG
;
A
#
# COMPACT_ATOMS: atom_id res chain seq x y z
N MET A 1 12.71 -28.69 -10.43
CA MET A 1 13.61 -27.54 -10.17
C MET A 1 13.82 -26.81 -11.48
N GLN A 2 13.07 -25.73 -11.71
CA GLN A 2 13.29 -24.86 -12.87
C GLN A 2 14.23 -23.73 -12.43
N ASN A 3 15.30 -23.53 -13.18
CA ASN A 3 16.32 -22.52 -12.94
C ASN A 3 15.67 -21.13 -12.85
N LEU A 4 15.62 -20.60 -11.62
CA LEU A 4 15.44 -19.17 -11.38
C LEU A 4 16.67 -18.45 -11.96
N PRO A 5 16.52 -17.38 -12.74
CA PRO A 5 17.65 -16.52 -13.10
C PRO A 5 18.37 -16.12 -11.83
N ALA A 6 19.69 -16.22 -11.83
CA ALA A 6 20.50 -16.21 -10.62
C ALA A 6 20.25 -14.94 -9.80
N ALA A 7 19.58 -15.09 -8.65
CA ALA A 7 19.52 -14.07 -7.60
C ALA A 7 20.92 -13.56 -7.16
N ASN A 8 21.99 -14.21 -7.63
CA ASN A 8 23.39 -13.82 -7.41
C ASN A 8 23.89 -12.66 -8.29
N GLU A 9 23.21 -12.26 -9.36
CA GLU A 9 23.72 -11.20 -10.26
C GLU A 9 23.06 -9.82 -10.07
N SER A 10 21.80 -9.77 -9.61
CA SER A 10 21.10 -8.49 -9.40
C SER A 10 21.66 -7.73 -8.18
N PRO A 11 22.27 -6.52 -8.34
CA PRO A 11 22.66 -5.69 -7.20
C PRO A 11 21.49 -5.36 -6.26
N PHE A 12 20.29 -5.12 -6.80
CA PHE A 12 19.10 -4.88 -5.98
C PHE A 12 18.74 -6.08 -5.09
N LEU A 13 18.69 -7.29 -5.65
CA LEU A 13 18.37 -8.49 -4.86
C LEU A 13 19.49 -8.82 -3.85
N ARG A 14 20.76 -8.62 -4.21
CA ARG A 14 21.88 -8.78 -3.29
C ARG A 14 21.80 -7.80 -2.12
N PHE A 15 21.48 -6.54 -2.38
CA PHE A 15 21.31 -5.51 -1.35
C PHE A 15 20.18 -5.88 -0.38
N THR A 16 18.98 -6.16 -0.90
CA THR A 16 17.82 -6.50 -0.05
C THR A 16 18.06 -7.76 0.78
N ALA A 17 18.77 -8.75 0.24
CA ALA A 17 19.19 -9.93 0.98
C ALA A 17 20.23 -9.63 2.08
N ALA A 18 21.19 -8.74 1.81
CA ALA A 18 22.18 -8.31 2.79
C ALA A 18 21.53 -7.51 3.93
N GLU A 19 20.64 -6.57 3.60
CA GLU A 19 19.85 -5.80 4.57
C GLU A 19 18.99 -6.71 5.44
N PHE A 20 18.36 -7.74 4.85
CA PHE A 20 17.56 -8.70 5.62
C PHE A 20 18.39 -9.43 6.69
N ARG A 21 19.67 -9.72 6.40
CA ARG A 21 20.57 -10.46 7.30
C ARG A 21 21.25 -9.57 8.33
N ARG A 22 21.67 -8.36 7.94
CA ARG A 22 22.57 -7.50 8.73
C ARG A 22 21.91 -6.21 9.24
N ARG A 23 20.73 -5.85 8.72
CA ARG A 23 19.99 -4.61 9.04
C ARG A 23 20.75 -3.31 8.78
N GLY A 24 21.74 -3.33 7.89
CA GLY A 24 22.41 -2.13 7.41
C GLY A 24 23.21 -1.34 8.45
N THR A 25 23.38 -0.04 8.15
CA THR A 25 24.06 0.96 8.97
C THR A 25 23.24 1.34 10.20
N GLN A 26 23.81 2.11 11.14
CA GLN A 26 23.05 2.62 12.29
C GLN A 26 21.90 3.54 11.84
N HIS A 27 22.16 4.41 10.86
CA HIS A 27 21.14 5.29 10.27
C HIS A 27 19.91 4.51 9.76
N ARG A 28 20.13 3.40 9.03
CA ARG A 28 19.03 2.54 8.57
C ARG A 28 18.27 1.86 9.71
N LYS A 29 18.96 1.45 10.77
CA LYS A 29 18.32 0.88 11.96
C LYS A 29 17.44 1.89 12.66
N ASP A 30 17.88 3.15 12.75
CA ASP A 30 17.13 4.23 13.37
C ASP A 30 15.88 4.58 12.55
N LEU A 31 16.02 4.67 11.21
CA LEU A 31 14.89 4.88 10.30
C LEU A 31 13.89 3.71 10.27
N SER A 32 14.33 2.47 10.47
CA SER A 32 13.43 1.30 10.56
C SER A 32 12.82 1.10 11.94
N ASN A 33 13.23 1.87 12.96
CA ASN A 33 12.64 1.80 14.29
C ASN A 33 11.37 2.67 14.35
N LYS A 34 10.22 2.03 14.57
CA LYS A 34 8.88 2.66 14.56
C LYS A 34 8.76 3.84 15.52
N THR A 35 9.36 3.76 16.71
CA THR A 35 9.28 4.84 17.70
C THR A 35 10.19 6.02 17.31
N ASN A 36 11.44 5.74 16.93
CA ASN A 36 12.41 6.78 16.57
C ASN A 36 11.99 7.52 15.30
N VAL A 37 11.51 6.80 14.29
CA VAL A 37 11.12 7.40 13.00
C VAL A 37 9.89 8.29 13.14
N HIS A 38 8.93 7.91 13.99
CA HIS A 38 7.73 8.73 14.22
C HIS A 38 8.13 10.09 14.81
N GLN A 39 8.97 10.09 15.84
CA GLN A 39 9.49 11.30 16.47
C GLN A 39 10.37 12.14 15.52
N LEU A 40 11.18 11.49 14.67
CA LEU A 40 11.98 12.18 13.65
C LEU A 40 11.13 12.91 12.60
N LEU A 41 9.96 12.35 12.27
CA LEU A 41 9.09 12.84 11.21
C LEU A 41 7.99 13.79 11.72
N GLU A 42 7.70 13.80 13.03
CA GLU A 42 6.53 14.49 13.62
C GLU A 42 6.38 15.96 13.20
N ASP A 43 7.49 16.69 13.06
CA ASP A 43 7.50 18.10 12.68
C ASP A 43 8.02 18.36 11.26
N LYS A 44 8.17 17.31 10.43
CA LYS A 44 8.63 17.47 9.06
C LYS A 44 7.51 17.91 8.12
N THR A 45 7.82 18.93 7.34
CA THR A 45 7.08 19.31 6.14
C THR A 45 7.75 18.67 4.94
N LEU A 46 7.00 17.89 4.16
CA LEU A 46 7.45 17.23 2.94
C LEU A 46 6.53 17.62 1.78
N GLY A 47 7.10 18.06 0.66
CA GLY A 47 6.32 18.52 -0.49
C GLY A 47 5.34 19.67 -0.16
N GLY A 48 5.72 20.56 0.76
CA GLY A 48 4.89 21.70 1.19
C GLY A 48 3.78 21.36 2.18
N THR A 49 3.65 20.10 2.63
CA THR A 49 2.64 19.71 3.63
C THR A 49 3.27 19.01 4.83
N LYS A 50 2.67 19.19 6.03
CA LYS A 50 3.07 18.43 7.22
C LYS A 50 2.83 16.95 6.97
N ILE A 51 3.82 16.11 7.28
CA ILE A 51 3.69 14.67 7.10
C ILE A 51 2.62 14.11 8.04
N GLY A 52 1.77 13.23 7.51
CA GLY A 52 0.73 12.55 8.25
C GLY A 52 1.32 11.35 8.99
N LEU A 53 1.11 11.29 10.30
CA LEU A 53 1.49 10.16 11.14
C LEU A 53 0.26 9.70 11.94
N PRO A 54 0.06 8.37 12.12
CA PRO A 54 -0.99 7.89 13.01
C PRO A 54 -0.79 8.47 14.40
N LYS A 55 -1.87 8.96 15.02
CA LYS A 55 -1.81 9.47 16.40
C LYS A 55 -1.49 8.31 17.33
N GLN A 56 -0.40 8.41 18.09
CA GLN A 56 -0.05 7.45 19.12
C GLN A 56 -0.82 7.77 20.41
N HIS A 57 -1.63 6.82 20.88
CA HIS A 57 -2.43 6.95 22.10
C HIS A 57 -1.66 6.47 23.34
N ALA A 58 -0.90 5.37 23.20
CA ALA A 58 -0.13 4.81 24.30
C ALA A 58 1.08 3.99 23.82
N VAL A 59 2.09 3.89 24.68
CA VAL A 59 3.16 2.90 24.58
C VAL A 59 3.12 2.04 25.83
N LEU A 60 2.98 0.74 25.64
CA LEU A 60 2.82 -0.25 26.70
C LEU A 60 4.09 -1.08 26.82
N THR A 61 4.42 -1.52 28.03
CA THR A 61 5.58 -2.37 28.32
C THR A 61 5.20 -3.79 28.72
N SER A 62 3.89 -4.08 28.80
CA SER A 62 3.34 -5.38 29.21
C SER A 62 1.97 -5.59 28.57
N THR A 63 1.58 -6.84 28.31
CA THR A 63 0.25 -7.17 27.77
C THR A 63 -0.86 -6.95 28.79
N GLU A 64 -0.55 -6.98 30.08
CA GLU A 64 -1.48 -6.66 31.18
C GLU A 64 -1.99 -5.22 31.11
N GLN A 65 -1.20 -4.32 30.50
CA GLN A 65 -1.60 -2.91 30.27
C GLN A 65 -2.55 -2.76 29.06
N ILE A 66 -2.80 -3.83 28.29
CA ILE A 66 -3.81 -3.83 27.24
C ILE A 66 -5.17 -3.97 27.93
N THR A 67 -5.83 -2.85 28.22
CA THR A 67 -7.16 -2.79 28.84
C THR A 67 -8.20 -2.22 27.86
N PRO A 68 -9.51 -2.38 28.11
CA PRO A 68 -10.53 -1.79 27.25
C PRO A 68 -10.41 -0.26 27.15
N GLU A 69 -10.03 0.41 28.23
CA GLU A 69 -9.85 1.88 28.25
C GLU A 69 -8.68 2.32 27.37
N VAL A 70 -7.61 1.53 27.35
CA VAL A 70 -6.43 1.79 26.51
C VAL A 70 -6.72 1.50 25.04
N LEU A 71 -7.45 0.43 24.74
CA LEU A 71 -7.83 0.08 23.36
C LEU A 71 -8.93 0.98 22.80
N GLY A 72 -9.84 1.47 23.64
CA GLY A 72 -10.98 2.27 23.22
C GLY A 72 -11.84 1.58 22.16
N GLU A 73 -12.49 2.37 21.31
CA GLU A 73 -13.44 1.84 20.32
C GLU A 73 -12.75 1.27 19.08
N ARG A 74 -11.64 1.87 18.63
CA ARG A 74 -11.02 1.52 17.35
C ARG A 74 -9.55 1.92 17.28
N VAL A 75 -8.66 0.94 17.23
CA VAL A 75 -7.20 1.16 17.31
C VAL A 75 -6.40 0.17 16.47
N ALA A 76 -5.19 0.57 16.09
CA ALA A 76 -4.16 -0.35 15.67
C ALA A 76 -3.24 -0.64 16.87
N LEU A 77 -3.21 -1.90 17.31
CA LEU A 77 -2.29 -2.38 18.33
C LEU A 77 -1.10 -3.05 17.64
N LYS A 78 0.11 -2.59 17.93
CA LYS A 78 1.33 -3.06 17.26
C LYS A 78 2.40 -3.46 18.26
N PHE A 79 2.93 -4.67 18.15
CA PHE A 79 4.18 -5.03 18.79
C PHE A 79 5.35 -4.26 18.14
N ALA A 80 5.97 -3.34 18.87
CA ALA A 80 6.90 -2.35 18.33
C ALA A 80 8.12 -2.99 17.65
N GLN A 81 8.59 -4.12 18.19
CA GLN A 81 9.77 -4.83 17.70
C GLN A 81 9.45 -5.94 16.68
N GLY A 82 8.19 -6.09 16.28
CA GLY A 82 7.72 -7.05 15.29
C GLY A 82 8.07 -6.65 13.85
N TRP A 83 8.17 -7.65 12.97
CA TRP A 83 8.30 -7.47 11.52
C TRP A 83 7.31 -8.32 10.74
N SER A 84 7.12 -7.98 9.46
CA SER A 84 6.15 -8.65 8.56
C SER A 84 4.71 -8.62 9.09
N ALA A 85 4.32 -7.50 9.70
CA ALA A 85 3.02 -7.27 10.34
C ALA A 85 2.65 -8.26 11.46
N LYS A 86 3.61 -9.05 11.98
CA LYS A 86 3.38 -9.90 13.15
C LYS A 86 3.24 -9.06 14.40
N GLY A 87 2.19 -9.32 15.18
CA GLY A 87 1.83 -8.53 16.36
C GLY A 87 1.10 -7.23 16.02
N VAL A 88 0.68 -7.04 14.77
CA VAL A 88 -0.24 -5.97 14.38
C VAL A 88 -1.66 -6.52 14.41
N MET A 89 -2.54 -5.85 15.13
CA MET A 89 -3.98 -6.12 15.19
C MET A 89 -4.74 -4.83 14.91
N LEU A 90 -5.80 -4.89 14.11
CA LEU A 90 -6.60 -3.72 13.74
C LEU A 90 -7.97 -3.88 14.39
N LEU A 91 -8.10 -3.38 15.61
CA LEU A 91 -9.18 -3.73 16.53
C LEU A 91 -10.32 -2.71 16.45
N GLU A 92 -11.54 -3.22 16.46
CA GLU A 92 -12.78 -2.46 16.62
C GLU A 92 -13.63 -3.14 17.68
N ARG A 93 -14.06 -2.39 18.70
CA ARG A 93 -14.80 -2.91 19.84
C ARG A 93 -16.19 -3.39 19.40
N THR A 94 -16.55 -4.62 19.77
CA THR A 94 -17.88 -5.22 19.49
C THR A 94 -18.68 -5.51 20.75
N GLY A 95 -18.04 -5.44 21.92
CA GLY A 95 -18.63 -5.66 23.24
C GLY A 95 -17.71 -5.17 24.35
N GLU A 96 -18.00 -5.54 25.60
CA GLU A 96 -17.22 -5.06 26.76
C GLU A 96 -15.74 -5.52 26.70
N ASP A 97 -15.52 -6.81 26.47
CA ASP A 97 -14.17 -7.39 26.34
C ASP A 97 -13.98 -8.10 25.01
N THR A 98 -14.68 -7.66 23.96
CA THR A 98 -14.62 -8.28 22.64
C THR A 98 -14.32 -7.26 21.55
N TYR A 99 -13.44 -7.65 20.62
CA TYR A 99 -12.98 -6.83 19.51
C TYR A 99 -12.92 -7.63 18.22
N PHE A 100 -13.37 -7.03 17.13
CA PHE A 100 -13.13 -7.55 15.79
C PHE A 100 -11.75 -7.09 15.29
N ASP A 101 -10.91 -8.04 14.88
CA ASP A 101 -9.62 -7.76 14.25
C ASP A 101 -9.78 -7.76 12.73
N HIS A 102 -9.76 -6.56 12.13
CA HIS A 102 -9.85 -6.35 10.67
C HIS A 102 -8.66 -6.94 9.91
N MET A 103 -7.55 -7.29 10.58
CA MET A 103 -6.41 -7.93 9.93
C MET A 103 -6.57 -9.46 9.85
N ALA A 104 -7.03 -10.10 10.91
CA ALA A 104 -7.29 -11.55 10.94
C ALA A 104 -8.71 -11.92 10.47
N LEU A 105 -9.60 -10.94 10.33
CA LEU A 105 -11.02 -11.09 10.00
C LEU A 105 -11.76 -12.03 10.97
N ARG A 106 -11.54 -11.82 12.28
CA ARG A 106 -12.18 -12.58 13.35
C ARG A 106 -12.34 -11.76 14.62
N GLU A 107 -13.25 -12.18 15.47
CA GLU A 107 -13.36 -11.65 16.83
C GLU A 107 -12.31 -12.25 17.77
N TRP A 108 -11.97 -11.46 18.77
CA TRP A 108 -11.09 -11.80 19.87
C TRP A 108 -11.69 -11.32 21.18
N SER A 109 -11.50 -12.09 22.25
CA SER A 109 -11.63 -11.54 23.60
C SER A 109 -10.39 -10.70 23.96
N LEU A 110 -10.52 -9.82 24.94
CA LEU A 110 -9.38 -9.06 25.49
C LEU A 110 -8.24 -9.99 25.93
N GLU A 111 -8.57 -11.08 26.63
CA GLU A 111 -7.59 -12.07 27.06
C GLU A 111 -6.92 -12.75 25.86
N GLY A 112 -7.69 -13.10 24.83
CA GLY A 112 -7.14 -13.67 23.60
C GLY A 112 -6.19 -12.71 22.87
N ILE A 113 -6.44 -11.40 22.92
CA ILE A 113 -5.52 -10.38 22.40
C ILE A 113 -4.20 -10.40 23.16
N ARG A 114 -4.25 -10.44 24.50
CA ARG A 114 -3.06 -10.48 25.36
C ARG A 114 -2.24 -11.75 25.12
N GLU A 115 -2.87 -12.92 25.18
CA GLU A 115 -2.23 -14.20 24.91
C GLU A 115 -1.57 -14.25 23.52
N HIS A 116 -2.25 -13.71 22.51
CA HIS A 116 -1.68 -13.62 21.17
C HIS A 116 -0.44 -12.74 21.12
N GLN A 117 -0.49 -11.56 21.75
CA GLN A 117 0.61 -10.62 21.79
C GLN A 117 1.81 -11.15 22.59
N ASP A 118 1.57 -11.88 23.68
CA ASP A 118 2.63 -12.56 24.44
C ASP A 118 3.28 -13.68 23.66
N ALA A 119 2.49 -14.50 22.97
CA ALA A 119 3.01 -15.53 22.09
C ALA A 119 3.87 -14.93 20.96
N VAL A 120 3.45 -13.78 20.42
CA VAL A 120 4.24 -13.00 19.46
C VAL A 120 5.55 -12.53 20.10
N ALA A 121 5.50 -11.80 21.22
CA ALA A 121 6.67 -11.25 21.89
C ALA A 121 7.70 -12.33 22.25
N THR A 122 7.22 -13.47 22.77
CA THR A 122 8.03 -14.67 23.08
C THR A 122 8.77 -15.18 21.85
N ARG A 123 8.09 -15.29 20.71
CA ARG A 123 8.70 -15.72 19.45
C ARG A 123 9.79 -14.77 18.96
N PHE A 124 9.68 -13.48 19.27
CA PHE A 124 10.67 -12.46 18.93
C PHE A 124 11.83 -12.37 19.93
N ARG A 125 11.76 -13.07 21.08
CA ARG A 125 12.81 -13.18 22.10
C ARG A 125 13.40 -11.83 22.51
N ARG A 126 12.54 -10.81 22.70
CA ARG A 126 12.98 -9.46 23.08
C ARG A 126 13.01 -9.32 24.60
N LYS A 127 14.09 -8.75 25.13
CA LYS A 127 14.26 -8.49 26.57
C LYS A 127 13.28 -7.44 27.10
N ASN A 128 13.02 -6.41 26.29
CA ASN A 128 12.13 -5.29 26.64
C ASN A 128 11.05 -5.20 25.54
N PRO A 129 9.99 -6.01 25.60
CA PRO A 129 8.88 -5.90 24.66
C PRO A 129 8.16 -4.57 24.85
N ALA A 130 7.67 -4.00 23.75
CA ALA A 130 6.81 -2.82 23.82
C ALA A 130 5.69 -2.92 22.80
N TRP A 131 4.54 -2.34 23.13
CA TRP A 131 3.39 -2.26 22.25
C TRP A 131 3.00 -0.80 22.04
N ILE A 132 2.61 -0.48 20.82
CA ILE A 132 2.15 0.84 20.42
C ILE A 132 0.65 0.72 20.15
N VAL A 133 -0.14 1.58 20.81
CA VAL A 133 -1.55 1.77 20.51
C VAL A 133 -1.68 3.07 19.75
N GLU A 134 -2.16 3.00 18.52
CA GLU A 134 -2.30 4.16 17.64
C GLU A 134 -3.67 4.18 16.94
N GLU A 135 -3.99 5.32 16.36
CA GLU A 135 -5.19 5.52 15.55
C GLU A 135 -5.32 4.48 14.43
N LEU A 136 -6.49 3.83 14.34
CA LEU A 136 -6.82 3.01 13.18
C LEU A 136 -7.28 3.89 12.01
N LEU A 137 -6.37 4.12 11.07
CA LEU A 137 -6.61 4.92 9.86
C LEU A 137 -7.79 4.38 9.02
N ARG A 138 -8.43 5.26 8.25
CA ARG A 138 -9.50 4.93 7.28
C ARG A 138 -9.08 5.28 5.86
N GLY A 139 -9.21 4.34 4.94
CA GLY A 139 -8.89 4.54 3.52
C GLY A 139 -9.95 5.33 2.76
N ALA A 140 -9.55 5.88 1.61
CA ALA A 140 -10.48 6.39 0.58
C ALA A 140 -10.92 5.29 -0.41
N GLN A 141 -10.36 4.08 -0.29
CA GLN A 141 -10.64 2.93 -1.16
C GLN A 141 -11.68 2.00 -0.51
N PRO A 142 -12.29 1.08 -1.27
CA PRO A 142 -13.23 0.12 -0.70
C PRO A 142 -12.61 -0.74 0.40
N GLY A 143 -13.26 -0.79 1.56
CA GLY A 143 -12.82 -1.56 2.73
C GLY A 143 -12.81 -0.73 4.01
N MET A 144 -12.50 -1.39 5.13
CA MET A 144 -12.41 -0.76 6.46
C MET A 144 -10.99 -0.27 6.77
N VAL A 145 -9.99 -0.89 6.13
CA VAL A 145 -8.57 -0.61 6.31
C VAL A 145 -8.02 0.03 5.03
N PRO A 146 -7.23 1.11 5.13
CA PRO A 146 -6.62 1.74 3.96
C PRO A 146 -5.73 0.77 3.19
N PHE A 147 -5.65 0.97 1.88
CA PHE A 147 -4.66 0.27 1.08
C PHE A 147 -3.26 0.75 1.43
N ASP A 148 -2.33 -0.19 1.44
CA ASP A 148 -0.92 0.00 1.75
C ASP A 148 -0.16 0.13 0.44
N TYR A 149 0.37 1.32 0.17
CA TYR A 149 1.13 1.66 -1.03
C TYR A 149 2.62 1.68 -0.70
N LYS A 150 3.30 0.60 -1.10
CA LYS A 150 4.72 0.39 -0.83
C LYS A 150 5.54 0.85 -2.03
N PHE A 151 6.10 2.05 -1.95
CA PHE A 151 6.92 2.64 -3.00
C PHE A 151 8.33 2.06 -2.97
N TYR A 152 8.79 1.48 -4.08
CA TYR A 152 10.15 0.99 -4.24
C TYR A 152 10.99 2.15 -4.76
N MET A 153 11.78 2.75 -3.88
CA MET A 153 12.49 3.99 -4.14
C MET A 153 13.98 3.75 -4.36
N PHE A 154 14.54 4.46 -5.34
CA PHE A 154 15.94 4.43 -5.71
C PHE A 154 16.46 5.87 -5.80
N GLN A 155 16.76 6.48 -4.64
CA GLN A 155 17.25 7.85 -4.49
C GLN A 155 16.51 8.85 -5.40
N GLY A 156 15.25 9.12 -5.06
CA GLY A 156 14.36 10.04 -5.77
C GLY A 156 13.58 9.44 -6.93
N GLN A 157 13.83 8.18 -7.31
CA GLN A 157 13.14 7.53 -8.43
C GLN A 157 12.24 6.39 -7.96
N ILE A 158 10.97 6.41 -8.39
CA ILE A 158 10.05 5.30 -8.16
C ILE A 158 10.37 4.20 -9.18
N GLY A 159 10.75 3.01 -8.73
CA GLY A 159 10.88 1.84 -9.59
C GLY A 159 9.54 1.15 -9.82
N MET A 160 8.77 0.98 -8.75
CA MET A 160 7.40 0.44 -8.78
C MET A 160 6.67 0.78 -7.47
N VAL A 161 5.36 0.52 -7.43
CA VAL A 161 4.55 0.59 -6.20
C VAL A 161 3.85 -0.76 -5.99
N ALA A 162 3.97 -1.35 -4.81
CA ALA A 162 3.15 -2.49 -4.44
C ALA A 162 1.92 -1.99 -3.67
N GLN A 163 0.74 -2.18 -4.25
CA GLN A 163 -0.54 -1.91 -3.60
C GLN A 163 -1.00 -3.19 -2.89
N ILE A 164 -1.19 -3.12 -1.57
CA ILE A 164 -1.66 -4.24 -0.74
C ILE A 164 -3.02 -3.88 -0.16
N ASP A 165 -4.01 -4.71 -0.46
CA ASP A 165 -5.34 -4.66 0.11
C ASP A 165 -5.46 -5.75 1.19
N ARG A 166 -5.63 -5.29 2.44
CA ARG A 166 -5.72 -6.13 3.64
C ARG A 166 -7.15 -6.41 4.07
N ASN A 167 -8.14 -5.95 3.31
CA ASN A 167 -9.57 -6.20 3.58
C ASN A 167 -10.01 -7.60 3.14
N SER A 168 -9.06 -8.50 2.89
CA SER A 168 -9.30 -9.91 2.56
C SER A 168 -8.16 -10.78 3.08
N SER A 169 -8.44 -12.03 3.41
CA SER A 169 -7.44 -13.04 3.81
C SER A 169 -7.42 -14.22 2.83
N PRO A 170 -6.27 -14.59 2.23
CA PRO A 170 -4.99 -13.86 2.22
C PRO A 170 -5.09 -12.48 1.54
N PRO A 171 -4.17 -11.54 1.81
CA PRO A 171 -4.24 -10.19 1.27
C PRO A 171 -4.13 -10.16 -0.25
N ARG A 172 -4.77 -9.17 -0.87
CA ARG A 172 -4.73 -8.94 -2.31
C ARG A 172 -3.57 -8.00 -2.65
N MET A 173 -2.85 -8.29 -3.74
CA MET A 173 -1.73 -7.48 -4.20
C MET A 173 -1.85 -7.12 -5.67
N VAL A 174 -1.43 -5.89 -5.97
CA VAL A 174 -1.13 -5.41 -7.31
C VAL A 174 0.23 -4.72 -7.31
N LYS A 175 0.97 -4.82 -8.43
CA LYS A 175 2.15 -3.98 -8.67
C LYS A 175 1.82 -2.93 -9.73
N LEU A 176 2.16 -1.68 -9.45
CA LEU A 176 2.09 -0.55 -10.37
C LEU A 176 3.51 -0.17 -10.80
N ASP A 177 3.69 0.25 -12.04
CA ASP A 177 4.97 0.75 -12.54
C ASP A 177 5.30 2.15 -11.99
N ARG A 178 6.45 2.69 -12.40
CA ARG A 178 6.91 4.03 -12.01
C ARG A 178 5.94 5.18 -12.34
N ASN A 179 4.96 4.96 -13.22
CA ASN A 179 3.94 5.93 -13.60
C ASN A 179 2.55 5.53 -13.06
N LEU A 180 2.52 4.70 -12.02
CA LEU A 180 1.30 4.19 -11.36
C LEU A 180 0.40 3.36 -12.28
N LYS A 181 0.91 2.84 -13.40
CA LYS A 181 0.17 1.97 -14.31
C LYS A 181 0.32 0.51 -13.89
N PRO A 182 -0.75 -0.30 -13.89
CA PRO A 182 -0.69 -1.69 -13.47
C PRO A 182 0.27 -2.55 -14.31
N LEU A 183 1.18 -3.24 -13.63
CA LEU A 183 1.99 -4.33 -14.16
C LEU A 183 1.14 -5.62 -14.24
N ILE A 184 1.54 -6.54 -15.11
CA ILE A 184 0.80 -7.78 -15.40
C ILE A 184 1.36 -8.93 -14.55
N ALA A 185 0.52 -9.46 -13.65
CA ALA A 185 0.82 -10.69 -12.93
C ALA A 185 1.01 -11.87 -13.90
N GLY A 186 2.00 -12.72 -13.66
CA GLY A 186 2.41 -13.81 -14.56
C GLY A 186 3.39 -13.40 -15.66
N ARG A 187 3.43 -12.11 -16.04
CA ARG A 187 4.38 -11.57 -17.04
C ARG A 187 5.49 -10.76 -16.39
N ASP A 188 5.14 -9.76 -15.59
CA ASP A 188 6.08 -8.80 -15.01
C ASP A 188 6.51 -9.22 -13.60
N TYR A 189 5.61 -9.90 -12.87
CA TYR A 189 5.87 -10.43 -11.54
C TYR A 189 5.00 -11.68 -11.28
N ARG A 190 5.42 -12.52 -10.34
CA ARG A 190 4.65 -13.67 -9.84
C ARG A 190 4.62 -13.63 -8.32
N PHE A 191 3.60 -14.24 -7.73
CA PHE A 191 3.50 -14.40 -6.28
C PHE A 191 3.00 -15.79 -5.91
N LYS A 192 3.28 -16.21 -4.68
CA LYS A 192 2.76 -17.47 -4.12
C LYS A 192 1.27 -17.32 -3.79
N PRO A 193 0.36 -18.10 -4.41
CA PRO A 193 -1.08 -17.96 -4.20
C PRO A 193 -1.56 -18.27 -2.76
N GLN A 194 -0.76 -19.01 -1.99
CA GLN A 194 -1.03 -19.31 -0.58
C GLN A 194 -0.85 -18.08 0.32
N ASP A 195 0.05 -17.17 -0.07
CA ASP A 195 0.39 -15.97 0.71
C ASP A 195 -0.40 -14.73 0.23
N LEU A 196 -0.77 -14.70 -1.06
CA LEU A 196 -1.30 -13.51 -1.74
C LEU A 196 -2.36 -13.87 -2.78
N GLN A 197 -3.33 -12.98 -2.95
CA GLN A 197 -4.32 -13.02 -4.03
C GLN A 197 -4.08 -11.90 -5.05
N ALA A 198 -4.59 -12.05 -6.27
CA ALA A 198 -4.62 -10.95 -7.22
C ALA A 198 -5.61 -9.87 -6.75
N GLY A 199 -5.17 -8.62 -6.73
CA GLY A 199 -6.03 -7.47 -6.39
C GLY A 199 -6.55 -6.71 -7.62
N VAL A 200 -7.33 -5.66 -7.36
CA VAL A 200 -7.76 -4.69 -8.38
C VAL A 200 -6.84 -3.46 -8.30
N PRO A 201 -6.24 -3.00 -9.42
CA PRO A 201 -5.41 -1.81 -9.40
C PRO A 201 -6.26 -0.58 -9.05
N ILE A 202 -5.85 0.16 -8.03
CA ILE A 202 -6.44 1.45 -7.64
C ILE A 202 -5.31 2.47 -7.53
N VAL A 203 -5.35 3.48 -8.40
CA VAL A 203 -4.48 4.65 -8.28
C VAL A 203 -4.94 5.45 -7.06
N PRO A 204 -4.06 5.75 -6.09
CA PRO A 204 -4.45 6.45 -4.87
C PRO A 204 -5.08 7.81 -5.15
N ARG A 205 -6.01 8.26 -4.31
CA ARG A 205 -6.58 9.62 -4.35
C ARG A 205 -5.49 10.66 -4.13
N SER A 206 -4.62 10.43 -3.14
CA SER A 206 -3.49 11.30 -2.80
C SER A 206 -2.23 10.98 -3.60
N ALA A 207 -2.35 10.45 -4.84
CA ALA A 207 -1.21 9.94 -5.61
C ALA A 207 -0.06 10.95 -5.79
N VAL A 208 -0.36 12.23 -5.95
CA VAL A 208 0.63 13.32 -6.03
C VAL A 208 1.47 13.36 -4.75
N MET A 209 0.81 13.55 -3.60
CA MET A 209 1.50 13.74 -2.32
C MET A 209 2.16 12.46 -1.81
N LEU A 210 1.55 11.29 -1.99
CA LEU A 210 2.20 10.00 -1.67
C LEU A 210 3.51 9.84 -2.44
N SER A 211 3.49 10.13 -3.75
CA SER A 211 4.68 10.01 -4.59
C SER A 211 5.73 11.05 -4.21
N ARG A 212 5.31 12.29 -3.91
CA ARG A 212 6.22 13.36 -3.48
C ARG A 212 6.89 13.02 -2.16
N TRP A 213 6.13 12.56 -1.16
CA TRP A 213 6.68 12.11 0.12
C TRP A 213 7.63 10.93 -0.08
N ALA A 214 7.27 9.93 -0.88
CA ALA A 214 8.16 8.80 -1.14
C ALA A 214 9.51 9.24 -1.76
N ILE A 215 9.50 10.22 -2.66
CA ILE A 215 10.71 10.83 -3.24
C ILE A 215 11.56 11.49 -2.14
N GLU A 216 10.99 12.41 -1.37
CA GLU A 216 11.75 13.14 -0.34
C GLU A 216 12.24 12.22 0.79
N LEU A 217 11.40 11.31 1.26
CA LEU A 217 11.75 10.30 2.27
C LEU A 217 12.90 9.41 1.78
N SER A 218 12.98 9.11 0.48
CA SER A 218 14.08 8.30 -0.05
C SER A 218 15.44 9.00 0.02
N HIS A 219 15.47 10.33 -0.14
CA HIS A 219 16.69 11.13 -0.01
C HIS A 219 17.20 11.22 1.43
N MET A 220 16.35 10.96 2.43
CA MET A 220 16.76 10.90 3.82
C MET A 220 17.62 9.66 4.15
N THR A 221 17.76 8.73 3.21
CA THR A 221 18.43 7.45 3.44
C THR A 221 19.83 7.41 2.85
N ASP A 222 20.73 6.67 3.50
CA ASP A 222 22.09 6.39 3.03
C ASP A 222 22.17 5.15 2.11
N ALA A 223 21.04 4.82 1.47
CA ALA A 223 20.86 3.54 0.81
C ALA A 223 20.43 3.73 -0.66
N PRO A 224 20.98 2.95 -1.60
CA PRO A 224 20.57 3.01 -3.00
C PRO A 224 19.13 2.52 -3.21
N PHE A 225 18.59 1.75 -2.26
CA PHE A 225 17.21 1.31 -2.25
C PHE A 225 16.57 1.46 -0.87
N VAL A 226 15.34 1.97 -0.86
CA VAL A 226 14.44 1.88 0.29
C VAL A 226 13.01 1.68 -0.19
N ARG A 227 12.25 0.84 0.52
CA ARG A 227 10.80 0.78 0.35
C ARG A 227 10.15 1.75 1.35
N VAL A 228 9.35 2.68 0.86
CA VAL A 228 8.59 3.62 1.67
C VAL A 228 7.13 3.18 1.67
N ASP A 229 6.63 2.80 2.83
CA ASP A 229 5.26 2.33 2.99
C ASP A 229 4.38 3.51 3.39
N LEU A 230 3.35 3.80 2.60
CA LEU A 230 2.43 4.90 2.79
C LEU A 230 0.97 4.44 2.71
N TYR A 231 0.08 5.13 3.40
CA TYR A 231 -1.36 4.90 3.37
C TYR A 231 -2.06 6.07 2.69
N ASP A 232 -3.03 5.77 1.82
CA ASP A 232 -3.92 6.76 1.23
C ASP A 232 -5.23 6.79 2.01
N THR A 233 -5.39 7.80 2.86
CA THR A 233 -6.53 7.92 3.78
C THR A 233 -7.57 8.91 3.29
N ALA A 234 -8.74 8.91 3.92
CA ALA A 234 -9.76 9.95 3.70
C ALA A 234 -9.23 11.38 3.94
N ASN A 235 -8.29 11.52 4.89
CA ASN A 235 -7.71 12.81 5.30
C ASN A 235 -6.38 13.12 4.57
N GLY A 236 -6.00 12.32 3.58
CA GLY A 236 -4.74 12.47 2.84
C GLY A 236 -3.72 11.38 3.14
N PRO A 237 -2.46 11.58 2.74
CA PRO A 237 -1.42 10.58 2.90
C PRO A 237 -0.94 10.44 4.35
N TYR A 238 -0.59 9.22 4.75
CA TYR A 238 0.04 8.92 6.04
C TYR A 238 1.28 8.05 5.83
N PHE A 239 2.33 8.31 6.60
CA PHE A 239 3.53 7.49 6.62
C PHE A 239 3.33 6.22 7.44
N GLY A 240 3.81 5.10 6.90
CA GLY A 240 3.79 3.79 7.56
C GLY A 240 5.16 3.37 8.09
N GLU A 241 6.11 3.07 7.20
CA GLU A 241 7.45 2.66 7.60
C GLU A 241 8.50 2.82 6.49
N PHE A 242 9.77 2.93 6.90
CA PHE A 242 10.91 2.63 6.04
C PHE A 242 11.26 1.14 6.11
N THR A 243 11.42 0.51 4.95
CA THR A 243 11.86 -0.88 4.84
C THR A 243 13.02 -1.02 3.86
N PHE A 244 14.21 -1.30 4.37
CA PHE A 244 15.41 -1.57 3.56
C PHE A 244 15.52 -3.04 3.11
N SER A 245 14.84 -3.94 3.82
CA SER A 245 14.81 -5.37 3.52
C SER A 245 13.39 -5.85 3.29
N SER A 246 12.99 -6.02 2.03
CA SER A 246 11.68 -6.56 1.74
C SER A 246 11.69 -8.09 1.86
N GLY A 247 10.98 -8.61 2.87
CA GLY A 247 10.90 -10.05 3.13
C GLY A 247 10.19 -10.85 2.04
N ALA A 248 9.41 -10.20 1.18
CA ALA A 248 8.67 -10.85 0.09
C ALA A 248 9.60 -11.39 -0.99
N GLU A 249 10.62 -10.62 -1.37
CA GLU A 249 11.68 -10.98 -2.32
C GLU A 249 12.61 -12.02 -1.71
N PHE A 250 13.09 -11.75 -0.50
CA PHE A 250 14.05 -12.64 0.18
C PHE A 250 13.50 -14.05 0.39
N ARG A 251 12.18 -14.19 0.66
CA ARG A 251 11.50 -15.48 0.85
C ARG A 251 10.92 -16.05 -0.45
N GLY A 252 11.10 -15.37 -1.58
CA GLY A 252 10.52 -15.73 -2.87
C GLY A 252 8.98 -15.77 -2.86
N THR A 253 8.33 -15.05 -1.94
CA THR A 253 6.87 -14.85 -1.97
C THR A 253 6.47 -14.05 -3.21
N VAL A 254 7.35 -13.16 -3.68
CA VAL A 254 7.22 -12.44 -4.95
C VAL A 254 8.51 -12.60 -5.76
N THR A 255 8.36 -12.84 -7.05
CA THR A 255 9.47 -12.83 -8.03
C THR A 255 9.15 -11.90 -9.19
N TYR A 256 10.19 -11.36 -9.82
CA TYR A 256 10.08 -10.38 -10.90
C TYR A 256 10.63 -10.97 -12.21
N SER A 257 10.15 -10.49 -13.35
CA SER A 257 10.74 -10.83 -14.65
C SER A 257 12.12 -10.19 -14.82
N ASP A 258 12.96 -10.76 -15.68
CA ASP A 258 14.29 -10.21 -15.98
C ASP A 258 14.22 -8.74 -16.45
N ARG A 259 13.19 -8.40 -17.23
CA ARG A 259 12.95 -7.01 -17.66
C ARG A 259 12.79 -6.06 -16.46
N LEU A 260 12.01 -6.47 -15.46
CA LEU A 260 11.74 -5.64 -14.29
C LEU A 260 12.94 -5.61 -13.33
N LEU A 261 13.64 -6.73 -13.17
CA LEU A 261 14.90 -6.79 -12.40
C LEU A 261 15.98 -5.92 -13.03
N ASN A 262 16.20 -6.01 -14.34
CA ASN A 262 17.15 -5.15 -15.07
C ASN A 262 16.79 -3.66 -14.91
N HIS A 263 15.50 -3.33 -14.84
CA HIS A 263 15.08 -1.96 -14.55
C HIS A 263 15.47 -1.52 -13.13
N PHE A 264 15.22 -2.35 -12.12
CA PHE A 264 15.63 -2.07 -10.73
C PHE A 264 17.14 -1.98 -10.61
N ASP A 265 17.90 -2.88 -11.24
CA ASP A 265 19.35 -2.87 -11.18
C ASP A 265 19.96 -1.63 -11.84
N LYS A 266 19.35 -1.12 -12.92
CA LYS A 266 19.74 0.17 -13.48
C LYS A 266 19.49 1.30 -12.49
N LEU A 267 18.27 1.39 -11.93
CA LEU A 267 17.94 2.43 -10.96
C LEU A 267 18.81 2.36 -9.70
N PHE A 268 19.16 1.16 -9.27
CA PHE A 268 20.03 0.90 -8.13
C PHE A 268 21.44 1.45 -8.37
N ARG A 269 22.06 1.13 -9.50
CA ARG A 269 23.38 1.69 -9.87
C ARG A 269 23.35 3.21 -10.01
N ASP A 270 22.29 3.74 -10.62
CA ASP A 270 22.09 5.19 -10.70
C ASP A 270 21.96 5.81 -9.30
N ALA A 271 21.34 5.11 -8.35
CA ALA A 271 21.21 5.57 -6.96
C ALA A 271 22.52 5.50 -6.17
N GLU A 272 23.35 4.47 -6.38
CA GLU A 272 24.71 4.39 -5.80
C GLU A 272 25.56 5.59 -6.23
N LYS A 273 25.59 5.86 -7.52
CA LYS A 273 26.30 7.01 -8.10
C LYS A 273 25.83 8.35 -7.52
N ARG A 274 24.51 8.53 -7.33
CA ARG A 274 23.98 9.75 -6.69
C ARG A 274 24.44 9.90 -5.23
N LEU A 275 24.50 8.80 -4.48
CA LEU A 275 25.02 8.82 -3.10
C LEU A 275 26.51 9.16 -3.05
N GLU A 276 27.26 8.83 -4.10
CA GLU A 276 28.66 9.22 -4.28
C GLU A 276 28.82 10.67 -4.78
N GLY A 277 27.72 11.39 -5.02
CA GLY A 277 27.71 12.78 -5.47
C GLY A 277 27.74 12.97 -6.98
N GLU A 278 27.62 11.90 -7.78
CA GLU A 278 27.57 12.01 -9.24
C GLU A 278 26.24 12.64 -9.72
N ALA A 279 26.35 13.66 -10.57
CA ALA A 279 25.20 14.21 -11.28
C ALA A 279 24.80 13.28 -12.44
N LEU A 280 23.57 12.78 -12.40
CA LEU A 280 23.01 11.91 -13.44
C LEU A 280 21.77 12.53 -14.07
N GLU A 281 21.60 12.32 -15.37
CA GLU A 281 20.34 12.64 -16.04
C GLU A 281 19.19 11.84 -15.41
N GLN A 282 18.13 12.56 -15.03
CA GLN A 282 16.95 11.91 -14.47
C GLN A 282 16.11 11.24 -15.57
N PRO A 283 15.64 9.99 -15.37
CA PRO A 283 14.72 9.36 -16.31
C PRO A 283 13.46 10.18 -16.49
N ARG A 284 12.97 10.36 -17.73
CA ARG A 284 11.65 10.98 -17.92
C ARG A 284 10.55 10.11 -17.31
N GLY A 285 9.66 10.71 -16.54
CA GLY A 285 8.55 10.01 -15.91
C GLY A 285 7.90 10.80 -14.79
N TRP A 286 7.02 10.11 -14.06
CA TRP A 286 6.26 10.66 -12.95
C TRP A 286 7.16 11.25 -11.84
N SER A 287 8.18 10.53 -11.37
CA SER A 287 9.08 11.02 -10.32
C SER A 287 9.79 12.31 -10.72
N THR A 288 10.30 12.39 -11.94
CA THR A 288 11.03 13.55 -12.46
C THR A 288 10.12 14.74 -12.69
N LEU A 289 8.87 14.51 -13.13
CA LEU A 289 7.86 15.57 -13.20
C LEU A 289 7.60 16.16 -11.81
N LEU A 290 7.37 15.33 -10.80
CA LEU A 290 7.10 15.83 -9.44
C LEU A 290 8.31 16.54 -8.81
N GLN A 291 9.53 16.14 -9.17
CA GLN A 291 10.75 16.82 -8.73
C GLN A 291 10.98 18.17 -9.43
N SER A 292 10.47 18.34 -10.65
CA SER A 292 10.58 19.60 -11.40
C SER A 292 9.57 20.68 -11.00
N LEU A 293 8.57 20.32 -10.19
CA LEU A 293 7.52 21.23 -9.74
C LEU A 293 7.83 21.73 -8.34
N ASP A 294 7.40 22.96 -8.06
CA ASP A 294 7.56 23.58 -6.75
C ASP A 294 6.72 22.81 -5.70
N PRO A 295 7.28 22.45 -4.53
CA PRO A 295 6.51 21.94 -3.41
C PRO A 295 5.27 22.78 -3.06
N GLU A 296 5.36 24.11 -3.13
CA GLU A 296 4.25 25.02 -2.82
C GLU A 296 3.15 25.00 -3.90
N GLU A 297 3.49 24.63 -5.15
CA GLU A 297 2.53 24.39 -6.22
C GLU A 297 1.84 23.01 -6.07
N LEU A 298 2.59 22.00 -5.62
CA LEU A 298 2.09 20.63 -5.47
C LEU A 298 1.22 20.45 -4.22
N ALA A 299 1.54 21.13 -3.11
CA ALA A 299 0.82 21.03 -1.85
C ALA A 299 -0.70 21.29 -1.97
N PRO A 300 -1.16 22.37 -2.65
CA PRO A 300 -2.58 22.64 -2.84
C PRO A 300 -3.16 21.92 -4.07
N HIS A 301 -2.42 21.03 -4.74
CA HIS A 301 -2.90 20.39 -5.97
C HIS A 301 -4.26 19.71 -5.73
N PRO A 302 -5.28 20.02 -6.54
CA PRO A 302 -6.63 19.52 -6.32
C PRO A 302 -6.67 17.99 -6.36
N GLN A 303 -7.61 17.43 -5.61
CA GLN A 303 -7.88 15.99 -5.59
C GLN A 303 -9.33 15.73 -5.98
N ILE A 304 -9.60 14.54 -6.52
CA ILE A 304 -10.98 14.11 -6.73
C ILE A 304 -11.71 14.17 -5.37
N PRO A 305 -12.91 14.78 -5.26
CA PRO A 305 -13.65 14.84 -4.01
C PRO A 305 -13.82 13.46 -3.39
N LEU A 306 -13.67 13.34 -2.07
CA LEU A 306 -13.60 12.04 -1.37
C LEU A 306 -14.78 11.13 -1.73
N THR A 307 -16.01 11.63 -1.58
CA THR A 307 -17.23 10.86 -1.86
C THR A 307 -17.35 10.43 -3.33
N GLU A 308 -16.85 11.26 -4.25
CA GLU A 308 -16.80 10.92 -5.67
C GLU A 308 -15.74 9.85 -5.95
N TYR A 309 -14.55 9.99 -5.34
CA TYR A 309 -13.46 9.01 -5.45
C TYR A 309 -13.88 7.65 -4.91
N GLU A 310 -14.43 7.59 -3.69
CA GLU A 310 -14.90 6.36 -3.05
C GLU A 310 -15.90 5.61 -3.93
N ARG A 311 -16.89 6.34 -4.48
CA ARG A 311 -17.89 5.78 -5.39
C ARG A 311 -17.26 5.19 -6.64
N TYR A 312 -16.35 5.91 -7.29
CA TYR A 312 -15.73 5.44 -8.54
C TYR A 312 -14.67 4.36 -8.31
N ALA A 313 -13.95 4.41 -7.19
CA ALA A 313 -13.05 3.35 -6.73
C ALA A 313 -13.83 2.07 -6.43
N TYR A 314 -15.00 2.17 -5.78
CA TYR A 314 -15.91 1.05 -5.58
C TYR A 314 -16.39 0.45 -6.90
N PHE A 315 -16.77 1.27 -7.89
CA PHE A 315 -17.11 0.78 -9.22
C PHE A 315 -15.91 0.15 -9.93
N LEU A 316 -14.69 0.67 -9.76
CA LEU A 316 -13.50 0.05 -10.34
C LEU A 316 -13.26 -1.33 -9.71
N TYR A 317 -13.38 -1.41 -8.39
CA TYR A 317 -13.16 -2.62 -7.62
C TYR A 317 -14.16 -3.73 -7.97
N ASN A 318 -15.43 -3.38 -8.22
CA ASN A 318 -16.51 -4.35 -8.44
C ASN A 318 -16.96 -4.50 -9.91
N GLN A 319 -16.87 -3.43 -10.71
CA GLN A 319 -17.39 -3.35 -12.09
C GLN A 319 -16.29 -3.08 -13.13
N GLY A 320 -15.02 -3.00 -12.72
CA GLY A 320 -13.88 -2.96 -13.62
C GLY A 320 -13.74 -1.65 -14.41
N SER A 321 -13.78 -1.75 -15.75
CA SER A 321 -13.37 -0.68 -16.66
C SER A 321 -14.17 0.62 -16.54
N LEU A 322 -15.46 0.56 -16.18
CA LEU A 322 -16.30 1.75 -16.00
C LEU A 322 -15.77 2.64 -14.87
N GLY A 323 -15.39 2.05 -13.73
CA GLY A 323 -14.85 2.82 -12.61
C GLY A 323 -13.53 3.51 -12.96
N GLY A 324 -12.64 2.83 -13.67
CA GLY A 324 -11.38 3.42 -14.14
C GLY A 324 -11.59 4.57 -15.13
N ALA A 325 -12.59 4.47 -16.02
CA ALA A 325 -12.97 5.56 -16.92
C ALA A 325 -13.55 6.76 -16.16
N ARG A 326 -14.39 6.53 -15.14
CA ARG A 326 -14.97 7.58 -14.30
C ARG A 326 -13.92 8.29 -13.44
N LEU A 327 -12.98 7.56 -12.85
CA LEU A 327 -11.84 8.16 -12.14
C LEU A 327 -10.97 9.01 -13.08
N ALA A 328 -10.70 8.53 -14.30
CA ALA A 328 -9.95 9.31 -15.28
C ALA A 328 -10.67 10.61 -15.68
N GLN A 329 -11.99 10.56 -15.89
CA GLN A 329 -12.80 11.75 -16.17
C GLN A 329 -12.82 12.72 -14.98
N ALA A 330 -12.93 12.20 -13.76
CA ALA A 330 -12.89 13.01 -12.56
C ALA A 330 -11.54 13.71 -12.39
N GLN A 331 -10.44 12.99 -12.63
CA GLN A 331 -9.09 13.55 -12.63
C GLN A 331 -8.93 14.66 -13.67
N GLU A 332 -9.50 14.50 -14.87
CA GLU A 332 -9.43 15.51 -15.94
C GLU A 332 -10.22 16.78 -15.62
N ARG A 333 -11.31 16.67 -14.85
CA ARG A 333 -12.07 17.85 -14.41
C ARG A 333 -11.26 18.77 -13.49
N LEU A 334 -10.27 18.23 -12.77
CA LEU A 334 -9.42 19.02 -11.87
C LEU A 334 -8.59 20.08 -12.63
N LEU A 335 -8.46 19.99 -13.96
CA LEU A 335 -7.87 21.08 -14.76
C LEU A 335 -8.65 22.40 -14.64
N LYS A 336 -9.93 22.33 -14.28
CA LYS A 336 -10.77 23.51 -14.04
C LYS A 336 -10.57 24.11 -12.64
N ASP A 337 -9.94 23.34 -11.75
CA ASP A 337 -9.73 23.66 -10.34
C ASP A 337 -8.22 23.82 -10.06
N ASP A 338 -7.49 24.49 -10.96
CA ASP A 338 -6.04 24.74 -10.90
C ASP A 338 -5.14 23.48 -10.94
N GLY A 339 -5.65 22.35 -11.43
CA GLY A 339 -4.87 21.13 -11.58
C GLY A 339 -3.77 21.25 -12.63
N HIS A 340 -2.54 20.83 -12.29
CA HIS A 340 -1.40 20.96 -13.20
C HIS A 340 -1.56 20.04 -14.43
N PRO A 341 -1.47 20.55 -15.68
CA PRO A 341 -1.84 19.81 -16.89
C PRO A 341 -1.11 18.48 -17.08
N LYS A 342 0.21 18.45 -16.86
CA LYS A 342 0.99 17.22 -17.01
C LYS A 342 0.66 16.22 -15.91
N VAL A 343 0.43 16.69 -14.68
CA VAL A 343 0.10 15.84 -13.53
C VAL A 343 -1.23 15.14 -13.77
N THR A 344 -2.25 15.93 -14.13
CA THR A 344 -3.58 15.42 -14.48
C THR A 344 -3.53 14.39 -15.61
N ARG A 345 -2.72 14.62 -16.65
CA ARG A 345 -2.54 13.65 -17.74
C ARG A 345 -1.92 12.33 -17.26
N TYR A 346 -0.89 12.36 -16.42
CA TYR A 346 -0.28 11.15 -15.87
C TYR A 346 -1.30 10.32 -15.07
N LEU A 347 -2.05 10.97 -14.19
CA LEU A 347 -3.02 10.30 -13.33
C LEU A 347 -4.25 9.81 -14.10
N SER A 348 -4.77 10.57 -15.06
CA SER A 348 -5.90 10.12 -15.89
C SER A 348 -5.52 8.91 -16.73
N ASP A 349 -4.31 8.87 -17.29
CA ASP A 349 -3.76 7.70 -17.97
C ASP A 349 -3.60 6.49 -17.05
N ALA A 350 -3.16 6.71 -15.81
CA ALA A 350 -3.03 5.65 -14.81
C ALA A 350 -4.40 5.07 -14.43
N HIS A 351 -5.42 5.91 -14.20
CA HIS A 351 -6.80 5.47 -13.95
C HIS A 351 -7.39 4.67 -15.12
N ARG A 352 -7.18 5.12 -16.37
CA ARG A 352 -7.59 4.35 -17.56
C ARG A 352 -6.88 3.00 -17.63
N ALA A 353 -5.59 2.96 -17.35
CA ALA A 353 -4.83 1.71 -17.33
C ALA A 353 -5.32 0.76 -16.24
N ALA A 354 -5.62 1.28 -15.04
CA ALA A 354 -6.25 0.53 -13.96
C ALA A 354 -7.59 -0.06 -14.40
N GLY A 355 -8.49 0.74 -15.00
CA GLY A 355 -9.76 0.27 -15.54
C GLY A 355 -9.63 -0.84 -16.58
N ARG A 356 -8.66 -0.74 -17.51
CA ARG A 356 -8.39 -1.80 -18.49
C ARG A 356 -7.89 -3.10 -17.87
N ARG A 357 -7.24 -3.03 -16.71
CA ARG A 357 -6.67 -4.18 -15.99
C ARG A 357 -7.57 -4.75 -14.90
N ALA A 358 -8.53 -3.98 -14.43
CA ALA A 358 -9.59 -4.44 -13.56
C ALA A 358 -10.56 -5.32 -14.37
N GLN A 359 -10.10 -6.53 -14.72
CA GLN A 359 -10.98 -7.57 -15.23
C GLN A 359 -11.47 -8.39 -14.05
N VAL A 360 -12.77 -8.28 -13.79
CA VAL A 360 -13.49 -9.17 -12.87
C VAL A 360 -13.13 -10.61 -13.27
N PRO A 361 -12.71 -11.49 -12.34
CA PRO A 361 -12.83 -12.91 -12.59
C PRO A 361 -14.33 -13.20 -12.65
N ARG A 362 -14.93 -13.05 -13.82
CA ARG A 362 -16.23 -13.67 -14.08
C ARG A 362 -15.94 -15.16 -14.01
N LYS A 363 -16.34 -15.81 -12.90
CA LYS A 363 -16.68 -17.23 -12.99
C LYS A 363 -17.55 -17.35 -14.24
N PRO A 364 -17.20 -18.20 -15.22
CA PRO A 364 -18.08 -18.39 -16.36
C PRO A 364 -19.44 -18.77 -15.79
N ILE A 365 -20.44 -17.91 -15.98
CA ILE A 365 -21.81 -18.26 -15.62
C ILE A 365 -22.13 -19.47 -16.47
N THR A 366 -22.24 -20.64 -15.84
CA THR A 366 -22.55 -21.87 -16.54
C THR A 366 -23.81 -21.63 -17.37
N PRO A 367 -23.89 -22.11 -18.62
CA PRO A 367 -25.06 -21.90 -19.49
C PRO A 367 -26.39 -22.27 -18.83
N VAL A 368 -26.33 -23.20 -17.86
CA VAL A 368 -27.44 -23.62 -17.00
C VAL A 368 -27.98 -22.47 -16.15
N ILE A 369 -27.13 -21.71 -15.47
CA ILE A 369 -27.54 -20.58 -14.61
C ILE A 369 -28.16 -19.45 -15.45
N LEU A 370 -27.62 -19.19 -16.65
CA LEU A 370 -28.21 -18.26 -17.62
C LEU A 370 -29.59 -18.71 -18.13
N ARG A 371 -29.78 -20.02 -18.37
CA ARG A 371 -31.09 -20.58 -18.75
C ARG A 371 -32.10 -20.49 -17.61
N THR A 372 -31.68 -20.76 -16.37
CA THR A 372 -32.55 -20.69 -15.20
C THR A 372 -32.97 -19.25 -14.91
N ALA A 373 -32.02 -18.30 -14.94
CA ALA A 373 -32.32 -16.87 -14.77
C ALA A 373 -33.25 -16.34 -15.87
N ARG A 374 -33.04 -16.73 -17.14
CA ARG A 374 -33.96 -16.38 -18.24
C ARG A 374 -35.36 -16.98 -18.07
N LYS A 375 -35.47 -18.22 -17.55
CA LYS A 375 -36.78 -18.85 -17.25
C LYS A 375 -37.51 -18.13 -16.12
N VAL A 376 -36.80 -17.72 -15.07
CA VAL A 376 -37.38 -16.98 -13.93
C VAL A 376 -37.83 -15.60 -14.38
N TYR A 377 -37.02 -14.88 -15.14
CA TYR A 377 -37.36 -13.54 -15.66
C TYR A 377 -38.58 -13.59 -16.60
N ARG A 378 -38.65 -14.59 -17.48
CA ARG A 378 -39.78 -14.79 -18.41
C ARG A 378 -41.08 -15.18 -17.70
N LYS A 379 -41.00 -15.93 -16.59
CA LYS A 379 -42.16 -16.23 -15.71
C LYS A 379 -42.63 -15.00 -14.94
N ALA A 380 -41.71 -14.15 -14.49
CA ALA A 380 -42.04 -12.91 -13.79
C ALA A 380 -42.72 -11.91 -14.74
N SER A 381 -42.18 -11.72 -15.95
CA SER A 381 -42.75 -10.79 -16.94
C SER A 381 -44.13 -11.22 -17.47
N GLN A 382 -44.43 -12.51 -17.50
CA GLN A 382 -45.75 -13.04 -17.88
C GLN A 382 -46.80 -12.93 -16.77
N ARG A 383 -46.39 -12.85 -15.50
CA ARG A 383 -47.30 -12.59 -14.37
C ARG A 383 -47.71 -11.12 -14.27
N SER A 384 -46.88 -10.21 -14.77
CA SER A 384 -47.14 -8.76 -14.79
C SER A 384 -48.10 -8.30 -15.90
N GLN A 385 -48.52 -9.20 -16.80
CA GLN A 385 -49.36 -8.87 -17.97
C GLN A 385 -50.75 -9.51 -17.94
N ARG A 386 -51.22 -10.05 -16.80
CA ARG A 386 -52.62 -10.46 -16.64
C ARG A 386 -53.40 -9.33 -15.95
N PRO A 387 -54.38 -8.69 -16.63
CA PRO A 387 -55.42 -7.94 -15.94
C PRO A 387 -56.27 -8.91 -15.10
N GLY A 388 -56.84 -8.40 -14.01
CA GLY A 388 -57.73 -9.16 -13.12
C GLY A 388 -58.92 -9.79 -13.82
#